data_AF-A0A453I339-F1
#
_entry.id   AF-A0A453I339-F1
#
_cell.length_a   1.000
_cell.length_b   1.000
_cell.length_c   1.000
_cell.angle_alpha   90.00
_cell.angle_beta   90.00
_cell.angle_gamma   90.00
#
_symmetry.space_group_name_H-M   'P 1'
#
loop_
_entity.id
_entity.type
_entity.pdbx_description
1 polymer ?
#
loop_
_entity_poly.entity_id
_entity_poly.type
_entity_poly.pdbx_seq_one_letter_code
_entity_poly.pdbx_strand_id
1 'polypeptide(L)'
;LPPQTWGNDRFVRFMKHDEGESFRGVQGFRQGLLTFLGVPLDLRNTNGLRAAVNTFGKFHHWISDDPYLVRSLVFASFFEDV
;
A
#
# COMPACT_ATOMS: atom_id res chain seq x y z
N LEU A 1 -13.73 5.94 21.38
CA LEU A 1 -13.84 6.89 22.53
C LEU A 1 -15.17 7.62 22.46
N PRO A 2 -15.76 8.06 23.59
CA PRO A 2 -16.96 8.89 23.56
C PRO A 2 -16.68 10.20 22.76
N PRO A 3 -17.68 10.76 22.05
CA PRO A 3 -17.51 12.02 21.34
C PRO A 3 -17.06 13.14 22.29
N GLN A 4 -16.05 13.90 21.88
CA GLN A 4 -15.54 15.04 22.65
C GLN A 4 -16.13 16.35 22.13
N THR A 5 -16.55 17.23 23.04
CA THR A 5 -17.11 18.55 22.70
C THR A 5 -16.06 19.46 22.05
N TRP A 6 -16.40 20.03 20.89
CA TRP A 6 -15.57 20.99 20.15
C TRP A 6 -16.14 22.42 20.18
N GLY A 7 -17.23 22.63 20.92
CA GLY A 7 -17.94 23.91 21.05
C GLY A 7 -18.94 24.18 19.91
N ASN A 8 -19.90 25.09 20.17
CA ASN A 8 -21.04 25.39 19.29
C ASN A 8 -21.82 24.14 18.87
N ASP A 9 -22.13 23.26 19.81
CA ASP A 9 -22.90 22.02 19.59
C ASP A 9 -22.24 21.05 18.58
N ARG A 10 -20.93 21.19 18.35
CA ARG A 10 -20.13 20.29 17.51
C ARG A 10 -19.35 19.32 18.38
N PHE A 11 -19.21 18.10 17.86
CA PHE A 11 -18.50 17.02 18.53
C PHE A 11 -17.47 16.41 17.59
N VAL A 12 -16.31 16.05 18.14
CA VAL A 12 -15.28 15.28 17.44
C VAL A 12 -15.34 13.84 17.96
N ARG A 13 -15.47 12.88 17.05
CA ARG A 13 -15.33 11.46 17.36
C ARG A 13 -14.02 10.96 16.78
N PHE A 14 -13.15 10.46 17.65
CA PHE A 14 -11.99 9.70 17.22
C PHE A 14 -12.42 8.25 17.03
N MET A 15 -12.38 7.80 15.77
CA MET A 15 -12.53 6.40 15.40
C MET A 15 -11.14 5.89 15.03
N LYS A 16 -10.85 4.62 15.32
CA LYS A 16 -9.63 4.04 14.81
C LYS A 16 -9.71 4.02 13.28
N HIS A 17 -8.55 4.10 12.64
CA HIS A 17 -8.46 4.11 11.18
C HIS A 17 -9.07 2.84 10.55
N ASP A 18 -9.07 1.74 11.29
CA ASP A 18 -9.67 0.45 10.94
C ASP A 18 -11.16 0.31 11.30
N GLU A 19 -11.81 1.36 11.77
CA GLU A 19 -13.21 1.32 12.23
C GLU A 19 -14.08 2.44 11.61
N GLY A 20 -13.53 3.24 10.68
CA GLY A 20 -14.26 4.33 10.02
C GLY A 20 -15.23 3.86 8.92
N GLU A 21 -16.22 4.68 8.54
CA GLU A 21 -17.16 4.35 7.45
C GLU A 21 -16.49 4.08 6.10
N SER A 22 -15.30 4.66 5.87
CA SER A 22 -14.48 4.40 4.69
C SER A 22 -13.44 3.29 4.87
N PHE A 23 -13.41 2.64 6.04
CA PHE A 23 -12.52 1.52 6.26
C PHE A 23 -12.95 0.34 5.38
N ARG A 24 -12.00 -0.13 4.56
CA ARG A 24 -12.16 -1.36 3.79
C ARG A 24 -11.32 -2.45 4.44
N GLY A 25 -11.87 -3.09 5.47
CA GLY A 25 -11.38 -4.37 5.98
C GLY A 25 -11.82 -5.50 5.07
N VAL A 26 -11.38 -5.51 3.81
CA VAL A 26 -11.62 -6.68 2.96
C VAL A 26 -10.61 -7.74 3.34
N GLN A 27 -11.07 -8.73 4.09
CA GLN A 27 -10.33 -9.97 4.33
C GLN A 27 -10.23 -10.71 2.99
N GLY A 28 -9.02 -10.82 2.48
CA GLY A 28 -8.74 -11.24 1.13
C GLY A 28 -7.34 -10.82 0.74
N PHE A 29 -6.70 -11.62 -0.11
CA PHE A 29 -5.38 -11.32 -0.66
C PHE A 29 -5.31 -9.84 -1.05
N ARG A 30 -4.55 -9.03 -0.30
CA ARG A 30 -4.33 -7.63 -0.64
C ARG A 30 -3.45 -7.61 -1.89
N GLN A 31 -4.04 -7.85 -3.04
CA GLN A 31 -3.39 -7.56 -4.31
C GLN A 31 -3.38 -6.04 -4.45
N GLY A 32 -2.19 -5.48 -4.60
CA GLY A 32 -1.98 -4.05 -4.63
C GLY A 32 -0.97 -3.64 -5.69
N LEU A 33 -1.05 -2.37 -6.05
CA LEU A 33 -0.07 -1.69 -6.87
C LEU A 33 0.90 -0.93 -5.97
N LEU A 34 2.18 -1.28 -6.03
CA LEU A 34 3.28 -0.61 -5.35
C LEU A 34 3.96 0.36 -6.32
N THR A 35 4.30 1.56 -5.83
CA THR A 35 5.15 2.50 -6.55
C THR A 35 6.49 2.59 -5.82
N PHE A 36 7.54 2.05 -6.43
CA PHE A 36 8.91 2.24 -5.96
C PHE A 36 9.51 3.48 -6.61
N LEU A 37 10.12 4.34 -5.81
CA LEU A 37 10.82 5.54 -6.26
C LEU A 37 12.31 5.40 -5.95
N GLY A 38 13.17 5.89 -6.85
CA GLY A 38 14.62 5.90 -6.63
C GLY A 38 15.29 4.50 -6.65
N VAL A 39 14.67 3.51 -7.30
CA VAL A 39 15.30 2.21 -7.53
C VAL A 39 16.54 2.43 -8.42
N PRO A 40 17.74 1.97 -8.02
CA PRO A 40 18.92 2.01 -8.89
C PRO A 40 18.62 1.37 -10.25
N LEU A 41 19.03 2.01 -11.36
CA LEU A 41 18.62 1.61 -12.71
C LEU A 41 19.11 0.20 -13.09
N ASP A 42 20.25 -0.22 -12.54
CA ASP A 42 20.80 -1.58 -12.64
C ASP A 42 19.91 -2.63 -11.93
N LEU A 43 19.23 -2.24 -10.85
CA LEU A 43 18.29 -3.07 -10.10
C LEU A 43 16.84 -2.94 -10.56
N ARG A 44 16.53 -1.96 -11.44
CA ARG A 44 15.20 -1.76 -12.07
C ARG A 44 14.97 -2.79 -13.17
N ASN A 45 14.93 -4.06 -12.77
CA ASN A 45 14.64 -5.19 -13.64
C ASN A 45 13.77 -6.20 -12.88
N THR A 46 13.23 -7.18 -13.60
CA THR A 46 12.31 -8.17 -13.04
C THR A 46 12.90 -8.93 -11.84
N ASN A 47 14.20 -9.24 -11.85
CA ASN A 47 14.82 -9.98 -10.76
C ASN A 47 15.04 -9.12 -9.52
N GLY A 48 15.51 -7.88 -9.70
CA GLY A 48 15.71 -6.93 -8.59
C GLY A 48 14.39 -6.58 -7.90
N LEU A 49 13.36 -6.23 -8.68
CA LEU A 49 12.04 -5.89 -8.14
C LEU A 49 11.36 -7.10 -7.48
N ARG A 50 11.48 -8.30 -8.07
CA ARG A 50 10.98 -9.54 -7.44
C ARG A 50 11.67 -9.80 -6.12
N ALA A 51 13.00 -9.71 -6.08
CA ALA A 51 13.77 -9.93 -4.86
C ALA A 51 13.34 -8.97 -3.74
N ALA A 52 13.15 -7.68 -4.06
CA ALA A 52 12.70 -6.68 -3.11
C ALA A 52 11.29 -6.98 -2.58
N VAL A 53 10.33 -7.20 -3.47
CA VAL A 53 8.92 -7.43 -3.11
C VAL A 53 8.73 -8.73 -2.32
N ASN A 54 9.49 -9.78 -2.67
CA ASN A 54 9.39 -11.07 -2.00
C ASN A 54 9.87 -11.05 -0.54
N THR A 55 10.45 -9.95 -0.06
CA THR A 55 10.77 -9.78 1.37
C THR A 55 9.54 -9.48 2.23
N PHE A 56 8.45 -8.96 1.66
CA PHE A 56 7.23 -8.58 2.37
C PHE A 56 5.92 -8.98 1.67
N GLY A 57 6.00 -9.63 0.51
CA GLY A 57 4.84 -10.04 -0.26
C GLY A 57 5.20 -11.05 -1.35
N LYS A 58 4.34 -11.17 -2.37
CA LYS A 58 4.55 -12.01 -3.54
C LYS A 58 4.48 -11.16 -4.79
N PHE A 59 5.59 -11.09 -5.51
CA PHE A 59 5.67 -10.39 -6.79
C PHE A 59 4.84 -11.09 -7.87
N HIS A 60 4.08 -10.31 -8.66
CA HIS A 60 3.38 -10.81 -9.85
C HIS A 60 4.07 -10.37 -11.14
N HIS A 61 4.06 -9.06 -11.39
CA HIS A 61 4.66 -8.42 -12.56
C HIS A 61 4.88 -6.93 -12.29
N TRP A 62 5.53 -6.25 -13.22
CA TRP A 62 5.75 -4.80 -13.16
C TRP A 62 5.64 -4.20 -14.55
N ILE A 63 5.42 -2.89 -14.62
CA ILE A 63 5.33 -2.17 -15.90
C ILE A 63 6.75 -1.84 -16.37
N SER A 64 7.35 -2.75 -17.14
CA SER A 64 8.70 -2.57 -17.69
C SER A 64 8.82 -1.39 -18.64
N ASP A 65 7.73 -1.15 -19.39
CA ASP A 65 7.69 -0.18 -20.48
C ASP A 65 7.26 1.21 -19.99
N ASP A 66 7.22 1.45 -18.67
CA ASP A 66 6.96 2.77 -18.11
C ASP A 66 8.06 3.74 -18.59
N PRO A 67 7.71 4.76 -19.40
CA PRO A 67 8.68 5.69 -19.97
C PRO A 67 9.38 6.54 -18.88
N TYR A 68 8.79 6.61 -17.68
CA TYR A 68 9.33 7.35 -16.55
C TYR A 68 10.20 6.46 -15.68
N LEU A 69 11.51 6.50 -15.91
CA LEU A 69 12.50 5.72 -15.15
C LEU A 69 12.62 6.13 -13.66
N VAL A 70 11.97 7.22 -13.25
CA VAL A 70 11.94 7.68 -11.85
C VAL A 70 11.14 6.77 -10.94
N ARG A 71 10.29 5.90 -11.51
CA ARG A 71 9.42 5.00 -10.76
C ARG A 71 9.40 3.59 -11.35
N SER A 72 9.01 2.65 -10.50
CA SER A 72 8.67 1.28 -10.89
C SER A 72 7.31 0.92 -10.30
N LEU A 73 6.36 0.63 -11.18
CA LEU A 73 5.00 0.23 -10.83
C LEU A 73 4.93 -1.30 -10.78
N VAL A 74 4.66 -1.86 -9.60
CA VAL A 74 4.75 -3.30 -9.34
C VAL A 74 3.44 -3.82 -8.76
N PHE A 75 2.94 -4.91 -9.34
CA PHE A 75 1.78 -5.63 -8.83
C PHE A 75 2.25 -6.76 -7.91
N ALA A 76 1.70 -6.80 -6.70
CA ALA A 76 2.06 -7.76 -5.68
C ALA A 76 0.85 -8.17 -4.83
N SER A 77 0.95 -9.29 -4.13
CA SER A 77 0.06 -9.63 -3.03
C SER A 77 0.80 -9.68 -1.69
N PHE A 78 0.09 -9.44 -0.59
CA PHE A 78 0.65 -9.47 0.76
C PHE A 78 0.00 -10.57 1.59
N PHE A 79 0.75 -11.11 2.54
CA PHE A 79 0.22 -12.04 3.53
C PHE A 79 -0.72 -11.30 4.49
N GLU A 80 -1.69 -12.01 5.08
CA GLU A 80 -2.44 -11.45 6.21
C GLU A 80 -1.50 -11.37 7.42
N ASP A 81 -1.55 -10.25 8.16
CA ASP A 81 -0.96 -10.20 9.50
C ASP A 81 -1.68 -11.25 10.35
N VAL A 82 -0.93 -12.18 10.97
CA VAL A 82 -1.45 -13.19 11.92
C VAL A 82 -1.77 -12.54 13.26
#